data_AF-A0A926FNE4-F1
#
_entry.id   AF-A0A926FNE4-F1
#
_cell.length_a   1.000
_cell.length_b   1.000
_cell.length_c   1.000
_cell.angle_alpha   90.00
_cell.angle_beta   90.00
_cell.angle_gamma   90.00
#
_symmetry.space_group_name_H-M   'P 1'
#
loop_
_entity.id
_entity.type
_entity.pdbx_description
1 polymer ?
#
loop_
_entity_poly.entity_id
_entity_poly.type
_entity_poly.pdbx_seq_one_letter_code
_entity_poly.pdbx_strand_id
1 'polypeptide(L)'
;MTVRRAAAALSLLFLLLLLASNRPKELRRRIEHLAHYAPRPLEVRRLGGSSTAFDRRFYFFLESARRQLPAGVKGVAVFAPDSEQARNLVAYQFAPLPAVVRPRPIPAGWIAAVYGTGRPPSWRLVADVSDGALMWPAQ
;
A
#
# COMPACT_ATOMS: atom_id res chain seq x y z
N MET A 1 -43.08 -14.92 -10.95
CA MET A 1 -41.71 -15.48 -10.86
C MET A 1 -41.20 -15.21 -9.45
N THR A 2 -41.03 -16.25 -8.62
CA THR A 2 -40.76 -16.09 -7.19
C THR A 2 -39.37 -15.51 -6.96
N VAL A 3 -39.24 -14.59 -5.99
CA VAL A 3 -37.98 -13.89 -5.61
C VAL A 3 -36.78 -14.85 -5.53
N ARG A 4 -37.02 -16.08 -5.08
CA ARG A 4 -36.03 -17.16 -4.99
C ARG A 4 -35.42 -17.57 -6.35
N ARG A 5 -36.23 -17.63 -7.42
CA ARG A 5 -35.75 -17.94 -8.78
C ARG A 5 -34.95 -16.78 -9.37
N ALA A 6 -35.36 -15.55 -9.09
CA ALA A 6 -34.61 -14.36 -9.51
C ALA A 6 -33.25 -14.26 -8.79
N ALA A 7 -33.21 -14.53 -7.48
CA ALA A 7 -31.97 -14.57 -6.71
C ALA A 7 -31.01 -15.66 -7.24
N ALA A 8 -31.51 -16.87 -7.50
CA ALA A 8 -30.69 -17.95 -8.06
C ALA A 8 -30.13 -17.60 -9.44
N ALA A 9 -30.94 -16.99 -10.31
CA ALA A 9 -30.49 -16.56 -11.64
C ALA A 9 -29.41 -15.47 -11.56
N LEU A 10 -29.56 -14.51 -10.64
CA LEU A 10 -28.56 -13.46 -10.41
C LEU A 10 -27.26 -14.01 -9.84
N SER A 11 -27.33 -14.95 -8.89
CA SER A 11 -26.14 -15.62 -8.36
C SER A 11 -25.40 -16.42 -9.43
N LEU A 12 -26.14 -17.10 -10.31
CA LEU A 12 -25.56 -17.87 -11.42
C LEU A 12 -24.91 -16.95 -12.46
N LEU A 13 -25.59 -15.86 -12.84
CA LEU A 13 -25.04 -14.87 -13.76
C LEU A 13 -23.78 -14.23 -13.19
N PHE A 14 -23.79 -13.86 -11.92
CA PHE A 14 -22.62 -13.31 -11.23
C PHE A 14 -21.45 -14.31 -11.22
N LEU A 15 -21.72 -15.59 -10.95
CA LEU A 15 -20.70 -16.64 -10.98
C LEU A 15 -20.09 -16.77 -12.39
N LEU A 16 -20.91 -16.77 -13.44
CA LEU A 16 -20.44 -16.86 -14.82
C LEU A 16 -19.60 -15.66 -15.22
N LEU A 17 -20.02 -14.44 -14.87
CA LEU A 17 -19.25 -13.23 -15.11
C LEU A 17 -17.90 -13.26 -14.37
N LEU A 18 -17.88 -13.77 -13.15
CA LEU A 18 -16.67 -13.88 -12.34
C LEU A 18 -15.70 -14.91 -12.92
N LEU A 19 -16.21 -16.04 -13.43
CA LEU A 19 -15.42 -17.05 -14.13
C LEU A 19 -14.88 -16.54 -15.48
N ALA A 20 -15.67 -15.79 -16.25
CA ALA A 20 -15.27 -15.25 -17.53
C ALA A 20 -14.24 -14.11 -17.40
N SER A 21 -14.34 -13.31 -16.35
CA SER A 21 -13.51 -12.10 -16.16
C SER A 21 -12.15 -12.36 -15.51
N ASN A 22 -11.91 -13.56 -14.94
CA ASN A 22 -10.70 -13.87 -14.19
C ASN A 22 -9.95 -15.06 -14.81
N ARG A 23 -8.63 -14.99 -14.88
CA ARG A 23 -7.81 -16.12 -15.35
C ARG A 23 -7.93 -17.29 -14.35
N PRO A 24 -7.95 -18.57 -14.80
CA PRO A 24 -8.08 -19.73 -13.91
C PRO A 24 -7.05 -19.77 -12.76
N LYS A 25 -5.80 -19.37 -13.05
CA LYS A 25 -4.73 -19.27 -12.02
C LYS A 25 -5.03 -18.23 -10.95
N GLU A 26 -5.70 -17.13 -11.32
CA GLU A 26 -6.04 -16.05 -10.40
C GLU A 26 -7.25 -16.41 -9.52
N LEU A 27 -8.26 -17.07 -10.10
CA LEU A 27 -9.37 -17.68 -9.36
C LEU A 27 -8.87 -18.68 -8.32
N ARG A 28 -8.00 -19.60 -8.72
CA ARG A 28 -7.38 -20.57 -7.81
C ARG A 28 -6.67 -19.87 -6.64
N ARG A 29 -5.83 -18.88 -6.94
CA ARG A 29 -5.14 -18.10 -5.91
C ARG A 29 -6.11 -17.41 -4.95
N ARG A 30 -7.20 -16.82 -5.47
CA ARG A 30 -8.22 -16.15 -4.64
C ARG A 30 -8.99 -17.14 -3.75
N ILE A 31 -9.31 -18.32 -4.27
CA ILE A 31 -9.98 -19.39 -3.51
C ILE A 31 -9.05 -19.93 -2.42
N GLU A 32 -7.80 -20.24 -2.74
CA GLU A 32 -6.80 -20.69 -1.76
C GLU A 32 -6.62 -19.65 -0.65
N HIS A 33 -6.57 -18.37 -1.03
CA HIS A 33 -6.48 -17.27 -0.10
C HIS A 33 -7.71 -17.13 0.80
N LEU A 34 -8.93 -17.20 0.23
CA LEU A 34 -10.17 -17.20 1.01
C LEU A 34 -10.22 -18.39 1.95
N ALA A 35 -9.90 -19.60 1.49
CA ALA A 35 -9.88 -20.81 2.31
C ALA A 35 -8.89 -20.71 3.48
N HIS A 36 -7.73 -20.10 3.25
CA HIS A 36 -6.69 -19.95 4.27
C HIS A 36 -7.03 -18.92 5.36
N TYR A 37 -7.72 -17.83 4.99
CA TYR A 37 -7.99 -16.72 5.91
C TYR A 37 -9.42 -16.68 6.45
N ALA A 38 -10.44 -17.18 5.73
CA ALA A 38 -11.83 -17.19 6.17
C ALA A 38 -12.07 -17.77 7.59
N PRO A 39 -11.42 -18.85 8.03
CA PRO A 39 -11.65 -19.40 9.37
C PRO A 39 -10.93 -18.63 10.50
N ARG A 40 -10.09 -17.64 10.17
CA ARG A 40 -9.27 -16.94 11.16
C ARG A 40 -10.01 -15.75 11.79
N PRO A 41 -9.61 -15.32 13.01
CA PRO A 41 -10.15 -14.12 13.65
C PRO A 41 -10.10 -12.89 12.72
N LEU A 42 -11.00 -11.93 12.93
CA LEU A 42 -11.17 -10.75 12.06
C LEU A 42 -9.86 -9.96 11.90
N GLU A 43 -9.07 -9.89 12.96
CA GLU A 43 -7.75 -9.24 13.05
C GLU A 43 -6.76 -9.91 12.09
N VAL A 44 -6.81 -11.24 11.99
CA VAL A 44 -5.92 -12.04 11.13
C VAL A 44 -6.42 -12.07 9.68
N ARG A 45 -7.74 -12.03 9.46
CA ARG A 45 -8.35 -11.86 8.11
C ARG A 45 -7.95 -10.53 7.47
N ARG A 46 -7.91 -9.46 8.27
CA ARG A 46 -7.47 -8.13 7.83
C ARG A 46 -6.00 -8.10 7.42
N LEU A 47 -5.18 -9.00 7.96
CA LEU A 47 -3.77 -9.17 7.57
C LEU A 47 -3.58 -10.01 6.29
N GLY A 48 -4.62 -10.74 5.86
CA GLY A 48 -4.59 -11.50 4.60
C GLY A 48 -5.05 -10.69 3.38
N GLY A 49 -6.02 -9.77 3.52
CA GLY A 49 -6.69 -9.11 2.37
C GLY A 49 -5.75 -8.42 1.37
N SER A 50 -5.69 -8.90 0.12
CA SER A 50 -4.74 -8.51 -0.94
C SER A 50 -4.89 -7.10 -1.56
N SER A 51 -5.31 -6.10 -0.79
CA SER A 51 -5.33 -4.71 -1.27
C SER A 51 -5.24 -3.69 -0.13
N THR A 52 -5.71 -4.02 1.08
CA THR A 52 -5.63 -3.17 2.28
C THR A 52 -4.75 -3.74 3.38
N ALA A 53 -4.25 -4.98 3.23
CA ALA A 53 -3.31 -5.62 4.15
C ALA A 53 -1.83 -5.40 3.76
N PHE A 54 -1.52 -4.32 3.04
CA PHE A 54 -0.12 -3.90 2.97
C PHE A 54 0.29 -3.41 4.36
N ASP A 55 1.47 -3.84 4.78
CA ASP A 55 2.07 -3.69 6.11
C ASP A 55 1.49 -2.49 6.91
N ARG A 56 0.72 -2.77 7.96
CA ARG A 56 0.15 -1.75 8.85
C ARG A 56 1.24 -0.79 9.35
N ARG A 57 2.46 -1.28 9.52
CA ARG A 57 3.63 -0.49 9.90
C ARG A 57 4.04 0.46 8.80
N PHE A 58 4.01 0.01 7.54
CA PHE A 58 4.25 0.89 6.39
C PHE A 58 3.19 1.98 6.25
N TYR A 59 1.90 1.67 6.44
CA TYR A 59 0.87 2.70 6.47
C TYR A 59 1.11 3.74 7.57
N PHE A 60 1.37 3.30 8.81
CA PHE A 60 1.65 4.21 9.91
C PHE A 60 2.93 5.01 9.72
N PHE A 61 3.95 4.41 9.10
CA PHE A 61 5.16 5.11 8.69
C PHE A 61 4.83 6.26 7.73
N LEU A 62 4.08 6.00 6.65
CA LEU A 62 3.73 7.04 5.68
C LEU A 62 2.86 8.14 6.29
N GLU A 63 1.86 7.79 7.11
CA GLU A 63 1.00 8.75 7.78
C GLU A 63 1.78 9.58 8.82
N SER A 64 2.71 8.98 9.56
CA SER A 64 3.60 9.67 10.50
C SER A 64 4.55 10.61 9.76
N ALA A 65 5.15 10.15 8.66
CA ALA A 65 5.98 10.98 7.78
C ALA A 65 5.21 12.18 7.24
N ARG A 66 3.99 11.97 6.71
CA ARG A 66 3.14 13.05 6.18
C ARG A 66 2.87 14.15 7.20
N ARG A 67 2.58 13.79 8.45
CA ARG A 67 2.30 14.74 9.53
C ARG A 67 3.52 15.57 9.96
N GLN A 68 4.72 15.07 9.69
CA GLN A 68 5.99 15.67 10.09
C GLN A 68 6.73 16.32 8.92
N LEU A 69 6.09 16.46 7.75
CA LEU A 69 6.71 17.14 6.62
C LEU A 69 6.98 18.61 6.93
N PRO A 70 8.22 19.09 6.73
CA PRO A 70 8.52 20.52 6.79
C PRO A 70 7.70 21.30 5.76
N ALA A 71 7.35 22.55 6.10
CA ALA A 71 6.73 23.45 5.14
C ALA A 71 7.66 23.72 3.94
N GLY A 72 7.08 23.87 2.74
CA GLY A 72 7.82 24.21 1.52
C GLY A 72 8.53 23.05 0.81
N VAL A 73 8.36 21.80 1.28
CA VAL A 73 8.85 20.61 0.55
C VAL A 73 8.20 20.53 -0.84
N LYS A 74 9.00 20.21 -1.86
CA LYS A 74 8.52 20.10 -3.26
C LYS A 74 8.04 18.70 -3.62
N GLY A 75 8.36 17.71 -2.82
CA GLY A 75 7.99 16.31 -3.02
C GLY A 75 8.65 15.38 -2.01
N VAL A 76 8.25 14.11 -2.04
CA VAL A 76 8.72 13.07 -1.12
C VAL A 76 9.31 11.89 -1.89
N ALA A 77 10.57 11.58 -1.62
CA ALA A 77 11.22 10.35 -2.08
C ALA A 77 11.06 9.26 -1.02
N VAL A 78 10.28 8.21 -1.31
CA VAL A 78 10.01 7.13 -0.34
C VAL A 78 10.95 5.96 -0.58
N PHE A 79 11.81 5.66 0.40
CA PHE A 79 12.73 4.52 0.38
C PHE A 79 12.11 3.35 1.14
N ALA A 80 11.36 2.52 0.41
CA ALA A 80 10.66 1.34 0.90
C ALA A 80 10.70 0.23 -0.17
N PRO A 81 10.23 -1.01 0.11
CA PRO A 81 10.09 -2.05 -0.90
C PRO A 81 9.33 -1.54 -2.14
N ASP A 82 9.88 -1.80 -3.33
CA ASP A 82 9.32 -1.29 -4.58
C ASP A 82 8.28 -2.28 -5.16
N SER A 83 7.02 -2.11 -4.74
CA SER A 83 5.88 -2.86 -5.25
C SER A 83 4.83 -1.90 -5.83
N GLU A 84 3.98 -2.40 -6.73
CA GLU A 84 2.86 -1.63 -7.27
C GLU A 84 1.94 -1.11 -6.16
N GLN A 85 1.67 -1.94 -5.16
CA GLN A 85 0.86 -1.57 -4.00
C GLN A 85 1.51 -0.46 -3.18
N ALA A 86 2.82 -0.53 -2.94
CA ALA A 86 3.56 0.50 -2.23
C ALA A 86 3.53 1.83 -3.01
N ARG A 87 3.72 1.79 -4.34
CA ARG A 87 3.63 2.97 -5.20
C ARG A 87 2.25 3.62 -5.14
N ASN A 88 1.19 2.83 -5.24
CA ASN A 88 -0.18 3.33 -5.16
C ASN A 88 -0.49 3.95 -3.78
N LEU A 89 -0.06 3.29 -2.70
CA LEU A 89 -0.26 3.80 -1.35
C LEU A 89 0.51 5.10 -1.11
N VAL A 90 1.77 5.18 -1.56
CA VAL A 90 2.59 6.38 -1.47
C VAL A 90 1.95 7.55 -2.23
N ALA A 91 1.51 7.31 -3.47
CA ALA A 91 0.84 8.34 -4.28
C ALA A 91 -0.43 8.85 -3.60
N TYR A 92 -1.27 7.94 -3.07
CA TYR A 92 -2.50 8.30 -2.37
C TYR A 92 -2.21 9.07 -1.08
N GLN A 93 -1.26 8.60 -0.27
CA GLN A 93 -1.02 9.11 1.07
C GLN A 93 -0.43 10.52 1.07
N PHE A 94 0.39 10.88 0.07
CA PHE A 94 1.05 12.19 0.01
C PHE A 94 0.34 13.20 -0.89
N ALA A 95 -0.71 12.82 -1.63
CA ALA A 95 -1.46 13.76 -2.46
C ALA A 95 -1.90 15.02 -1.67
N PRO A 96 -1.81 16.23 -2.25
CA PRO A 96 -1.42 16.53 -3.64
C PRO A 96 0.11 16.66 -3.86
N LEU A 97 0.93 16.46 -2.83
CA LEU A 97 2.38 16.56 -2.92
C LEU A 97 2.92 15.36 -3.75
N PRO A 98 3.79 15.58 -4.75
CA PRO A 98 4.32 14.48 -5.55
C PRO A 98 5.20 13.59 -4.67
N ALA A 99 4.96 12.28 -4.75
CA ALA A 99 5.73 11.28 -4.03
C ALA A 99 6.09 10.11 -4.94
N VAL A 100 7.35 9.68 -4.87
CA VAL A 100 7.90 8.63 -5.73
C VAL A 100 8.66 7.63 -4.87
N VAL A 101 8.50 6.34 -5.17
CA VAL A 101 9.24 5.27 -4.50
C VAL A 101 10.63 5.13 -5.12
N ARG A 102 11.67 5.23 -4.27
CA ARG A 102 13.11 5.08 -4.60
C ARG A 102 13.58 5.81 -5.87
N PRO A 103 13.25 7.12 -6.04
CA PRO A 103 13.76 7.86 -7.19
C PRO A 103 15.29 7.94 -7.15
N ARG A 104 15.92 7.78 -8.32
CA ARG A 104 17.36 8.01 -8.52
C ARG A 104 17.55 8.79 -9.83
N PRO A 105 18.07 10.03 -9.79
CA PRO A 105 18.42 10.82 -8.59
C PRO A 105 17.20 11.31 -7.79
N ILE A 106 17.41 11.76 -6.56
CA ILE A 106 16.35 12.45 -5.77
C ILE A 106 16.25 13.90 -6.28
N PRO A 107 15.07 14.39 -6.69
CA PRO A 107 14.94 15.75 -7.19
C PRO A 107 15.29 16.83 -6.15
N ALA A 108 15.80 17.97 -6.60
CA ALA A 108 16.16 19.07 -5.72
C ALA A 108 14.95 19.62 -4.94
N GLY A 109 15.15 19.87 -3.63
CA GLY A 109 14.09 20.33 -2.73
C GLY A 109 13.08 19.26 -2.30
N TRP A 110 13.34 17.99 -2.62
CA TRP A 110 12.57 16.86 -2.12
C TRP A 110 13.18 16.34 -0.80
N ILE A 111 12.31 15.88 0.08
CA ILE A 111 12.69 15.21 1.32
C ILE A 111 12.59 13.70 1.15
N ALA A 112 13.44 12.93 1.83
CA ALA A 112 13.40 11.49 1.81
C ALA A 112 12.63 10.95 3.03
N ALA A 113 11.67 10.05 2.79
CA ALA A 113 11.06 9.22 3.82
C ALA A 113 11.67 7.82 3.74
N VAL A 114 12.46 7.41 4.74
CA VAL A 114 13.17 6.13 4.76
C VAL A 114 12.45 5.15 5.68
N TYR A 115 11.91 4.08 5.11
CA TYR A 115 11.24 3.01 5.85
C TYR A 115 12.25 2.01 6.42
N GLY A 116 12.08 1.63 7.68
CA GLY A 116 12.96 0.74 8.41
C GLY A 116 14.21 1.41 8.97
N THR A 117 15.21 0.59 9.32
CA THR A 117 16.44 1.03 10.00
C THR A 117 17.58 1.41 9.04
N GLY A 118 17.41 1.21 7.73
CA GLY A 118 18.43 1.44 6.70
C GLY A 118 18.65 2.91 6.35
N ARG A 119 18.93 3.75 7.34
CA ARG A 119 19.14 5.20 7.19
C ARG A 119 20.50 5.47 6.53
N PRO A 120 20.57 6.19 5.39
CA PRO A 120 21.85 6.59 4.82
C PRO A 120 22.61 7.53 5.77
N PRO A 121 23.87 7.24 6.13
CA PRO A 121 24.60 7.99 7.16
C PRO A 121 24.97 9.41 6.72
N SER A 122 25.06 9.68 5.41
CA SER A 122 25.36 11.00 4.87
C SER A 122 24.16 11.96 4.87
N TRP A 123 22.95 11.46 5.18
CA TRP A 123 21.73 12.26 5.10
C TRP A 123 21.42 12.91 6.45
N ARG A 124 20.89 14.13 6.41
CA ARG A 124 20.54 14.88 7.62
C ARG A 124 19.17 14.45 8.13
N LEU A 125 19.10 13.96 9.36
CA LEU A 125 17.83 13.63 10.02
C LEU A 125 16.98 14.91 10.20
N VAL A 126 15.70 14.79 9.85
CA VAL A 126 14.69 15.84 10.08
C VAL A 126 13.78 15.44 11.22
N ALA A 127 13.28 14.21 11.18
CA ALA A 127 12.42 13.66 12.22
C ALA A 127 12.51 12.14 12.27
N ASP A 128 12.46 11.60 13.49
CA ASP A 128 12.14 10.19 13.72
C ASP A 128 10.63 9.99 13.56
N VAL A 129 10.25 9.04 12.70
CA VAL A 129 8.86 8.67 12.46
C VAL A 129 8.66 7.19 12.76
N SER A 130 7.41 6.77 12.94
CA SER A 130 7.09 5.36 13.23
C SER A 130 7.71 4.43 12.18
N ASP A 131 8.51 3.47 12.63
CA ASP A 131 9.21 2.48 11.78
C ASP A 131 10.07 3.12 10.66
N GLY A 132 10.62 4.33 10.85
CA GLY A 132 11.45 4.98 9.84
C GLY A 132 12.03 6.35 10.22
N ALA A 133 12.33 7.17 9.22
CA ALA A 133 12.79 8.55 9.39
C ALA A 133 12.44 9.46 8.20
N LEU A 134 12.28 10.75 8.47
CA LEU A 134 12.37 11.81 7.47
C LEU A 134 13.78 12.38 7.46
N MET A 135 14.36 12.52 6.26
CA MET A 135 15.76 12.91 6.09
C MET A 135 15.93 13.82 4.88
N TRP A 136 16.81 14.81 4.98
CA TRP A 136 17.30 15.55 3.82
C TRP A 136 18.44 14.77 3.16
N PRO A 137 18.34 14.46 1.87
CA PRO A 137 19.41 13.78 1.16
C PRO A 137 20.66 14.67 1.10
N ALA A 138 21.84 14.04 1.17
CA ALA A 138 23.07 14.70 0.80
C ALA A 138 22.98 15.08 -0.69
N GLN A 139 23.19 16.36 -1.00
CA GLN A 139 23.24 16.85 -2.37
C GLN A 139 24.56 16.48 -3.02
#